data_AF-A0A8H3X4Y4-F1
#
_entry.id   AF-A0A8H3X4Y4-F1
#
_cell.length_a   1.000
_cell.length_b   1.000
_cell.length_c   1.000
_cell.angle_alpha   90.00
_cell.angle_beta   90.00
_cell.angle_gamma   90.00
#
_symmetry.space_group_name_H-M   'P 1'
#
loop_
_entity.id
_entity.type
_entity.pdbx_description
1 polymer ?
#
loop_
_entity_poly.entity_id
_entity_poly.type
_entity_poly.pdbx_seq_one_letter_code
_entity_poly.pdbx_strand_id
1 'polypeptide(L)'
;MFSLDTTQATQATQVSQLLSPAPSSPLSILEYRDSPTADELDIPEFFQYSKEKYESQKMGCGRRRKSSRDEHFDNSSLDGDDIDDTSSTMSHAEFRRQIHIQSEQKRRAEIKDGFEELRRQLPTTYTGRKMSKAVLLQKAVSHLKNQSRKESFLLDEINRLSQTCVYLNAELEKEKRMSALYRQKQTLDKIYAIGL
;
A
#
# COMPACT_ATOMS: atom_id res chain seq x y z
N MET A 1 -57.68 21.38 -38.99
CA MET A 1 -58.21 20.15 -39.64
C MET A 1 -57.07 19.59 -40.48
N PHE A 2 -56.41 18.47 -40.21
CA PHE A 2 -56.70 17.26 -39.42
C PHE A 2 -55.38 16.73 -38.79
N SER A 3 -55.49 16.08 -37.62
CA SER A 3 -54.47 15.19 -37.06
C SER A 3 -54.35 13.90 -37.89
N LEU A 4 -53.20 13.21 -37.82
CA LEU A 4 -53.09 11.76 -37.86
C LEU A 4 -51.75 11.29 -37.26
N ASP A 5 -51.89 10.30 -36.39
CA ASP A 5 -50.88 9.55 -35.63
C ASP A 5 -50.17 8.53 -36.53
N THR A 6 -48.91 8.18 -36.27
CA THR A 6 -48.32 6.90 -36.75
C THR A 6 -47.09 6.54 -35.92
N THR A 7 -47.30 5.53 -35.10
CA THR A 7 -46.35 4.67 -34.40
C THR A 7 -45.53 3.83 -35.39
N GLN A 8 -44.22 3.70 -35.20
CA GLN A 8 -43.46 2.56 -35.74
C GLN A 8 -42.55 1.94 -34.70
N ALA A 9 -42.71 0.63 -34.59
CA ALA A 9 -42.01 -0.32 -33.74
C ALA A 9 -40.67 -0.71 -34.35
N THR A 10 -39.64 -0.87 -33.52
CA THR A 10 -38.35 -1.43 -33.91
C THR A 10 -38.21 -2.84 -33.35
N GLN A 11 -37.96 -3.79 -34.25
CA GLN A 11 -37.98 -5.22 -34.03
C GLN A 11 -36.72 -5.73 -33.34
N ALA A 12 -36.91 -6.82 -32.57
CA ALA A 12 -35.88 -7.63 -31.97
C ALA A 12 -35.02 -8.36 -33.03
N THR A 13 -33.71 -8.43 -32.81
CA THR A 13 -32.82 -9.36 -33.52
C THR A 13 -32.11 -10.21 -32.48
N GLN A 14 -32.45 -11.51 -32.48
CA GLN A 14 -31.79 -12.56 -31.72
C GLN A 14 -30.41 -12.84 -32.30
N VAL A 15 -29.39 -12.94 -31.45
CA VAL A 15 -28.10 -13.54 -31.80
C VAL A 15 -27.97 -14.84 -30.99
N SER A 16 -28.21 -15.96 -31.66
CA SER A 16 -27.92 -17.29 -31.15
C SER A 16 -26.41 -17.45 -30.99
N GLN A 17 -25.94 -17.73 -29.77
CA GLN A 17 -24.60 -18.25 -29.54
C GLN A 17 -24.70 -19.68 -29.00
N LEU A 18 -24.29 -20.62 -29.84
CA LEU A 18 -23.98 -21.99 -29.49
C LEU A 18 -22.48 -22.07 -29.18
N LEU A 19 -22.08 -22.40 -27.94
CA LEU A 19 -20.91 -23.25 -27.71
C LEU A 19 -20.88 -23.81 -26.29
N SER A 20 -20.64 -25.11 -26.21
CA SER A 20 -20.63 -26.04 -25.07
C SER A 20 -19.59 -25.71 -23.97
N PRO A 21 -19.65 -26.37 -22.79
CA PRO A 21 -18.97 -25.94 -21.57
C PRO A 21 -17.52 -26.43 -21.51
N ALA A 22 -16.63 -25.57 -20.99
CA ALA A 22 -15.24 -25.90 -20.73
C ALA A 22 -15.06 -26.71 -19.42
N PRO A 23 -14.09 -27.63 -19.36
CA PRO A 23 -13.86 -28.51 -18.21
C PRO A 23 -13.20 -27.80 -17.03
N SER A 24 -13.72 -28.08 -15.84
CA SER A 24 -13.16 -27.70 -14.54
C SER A 24 -11.83 -28.42 -14.28
N SER A 25 -10.78 -27.67 -13.94
CA SER A 25 -9.66 -28.17 -13.14
C SER A 25 -9.12 -27.06 -12.23
N PRO A 26 -8.86 -27.34 -10.94
CA PRO A 26 -8.55 -26.33 -9.94
C PRO A 26 -7.02 -26.18 -9.83
N LEU A 27 -6.51 -24.97 -10.00
CA LEU A 27 -5.15 -24.66 -9.55
C LEU A 27 -5.23 -23.62 -8.44
N SER A 28 -4.75 -24.09 -7.29
CA SER A 28 -4.58 -23.45 -6.01
C SER A 28 -4.36 -21.95 -6.10
N ILE A 29 -5.38 -21.20 -5.70
CA ILE A 29 -5.21 -19.84 -5.21
C ILE A 29 -4.30 -19.94 -4.00
N LEU A 30 -3.12 -19.32 -4.10
CA LEU A 30 -2.27 -19.06 -2.95
C LEU A 30 -3.07 -18.09 -2.07
N GLU A 31 -3.83 -18.62 -1.12
CA GLU A 31 -4.50 -17.83 -0.09
C GLU A 31 -3.41 -17.13 0.72
N TYR A 32 -3.13 -15.89 0.34
CA TYR A 32 -2.48 -14.95 1.24
C TYR A 32 -3.50 -14.63 2.33
N ARG A 33 -3.35 -15.34 3.46
CA ARG A 33 -4.11 -15.12 4.68
C ARG A 33 -3.91 -13.70 5.19
N ASP A 34 -5.02 -13.13 5.64
CA ASP A 34 -5.23 -11.91 6.42
C ASP A 34 -4.62 -10.60 5.89
N SER A 35 -5.45 -9.84 5.18
CA SER A 35 -5.42 -8.38 5.36
C SER A 35 -6.06 -8.09 6.71
N PRO A 36 -5.34 -7.50 7.69
CA PRO A 36 -5.94 -7.10 8.94
C PRO A 36 -7.05 -6.10 8.62
N THR A 37 -8.27 -6.38 9.08
CA THR A 37 -9.35 -5.40 9.05
C THR A 37 -8.92 -4.19 9.88
N ALA A 38 -9.47 -3.01 9.55
CA ALA A 38 -9.12 -1.74 10.20
C ALA A 38 -9.24 -1.74 11.73
N ASP A 39 -9.91 -2.74 12.31
CA ASP A 39 -10.03 -2.96 13.75
C ASP A 39 -8.79 -3.61 14.41
N GLU A 40 -7.85 -4.20 13.66
CA GLU A 40 -6.68 -4.91 14.23
C GLU A 40 -5.40 -4.06 14.27
N LEU A 41 -5.41 -2.89 13.63
CA LEU A 41 -4.35 -1.92 13.80
C LEU A 41 -4.82 -0.92 14.86
N ASP A 42 -4.15 -0.89 16.01
CA ASP A 42 -4.28 0.12 17.07
C ASP A 42 -3.77 1.49 16.54
N ILE A 43 -4.42 1.98 15.48
CA ILE A 43 -4.19 3.27 14.86
C ILE A 43 -4.96 4.26 15.73
N PRO A 44 -4.27 5.16 16.45
CA PRO A 44 -4.97 6.21 17.17
C PRO A 44 -5.82 6.98 16.17
N GLU A 45 -7.14 6.95 16.38
CA GLU A 45 -8.11 7.69 15.58
C GLU A 45 -7.63 9.14 15.49
N PHE A 46 -7.24 9.57 14.28
CA PHE A 46 -6.74 10.91 14.06
C PHE A 46 -7.92 11.86 14.16
N PHE A 47 -8.25 12.27 15.38
CA PHE A 47 -9.23 13.32 15.61
C PHE A 47 -8.75 14.56 14.89
N GLN A 48 -9.44 14.89 13.81
CA GLN A 48 -9.15 16.05 12.99
C GLN A 48 -9.15 17.29 13.89
N TYR A 49 -8.00 17.97 13.92
CA TYR A 49 -7.79 19.11 14.81
C TYR A 49 -8.81 20.20 14.48
N SER A 50 -9.88 20.26 15.27
CA SER A 50 -10.82 21.38 15.26
C SER A 50 -10.29 22.43 16.22
N LYS A 51 -9.68 23.46 15.64
CA LYS A 51 -9.17 24.64 16.36
C LYS A 51 -10.21 25.20 17.35
N GLU A 52 -11.47 25.18 16.93
CA GLU A 52 -12.62 25.68 17.69
C GLU A 52 -12.87 24.88 18.99
N LYS A 53 -12.70 23.55 19.00
CA LYS A 53 -12.88 22.75 20.23
C LYS A 53 -11.78 23.02 21.26
N TYR A 54 -10.54 23.18 20.79
CA TYR A 54 -9.40 23.42 21.67
C TYR A 54 -9.46 24.81 22.34
N GLU A 55 -9.85 25.84 21.58
CA GLU A 55 -9.98 27.21 22.09
C GLU A 55 -11.19 27.36 23.03
N SER A 56 -12.30 26.67 22.74
CA SER A 56 -13.50 26.66 23.59
C SER A 56 -13.25 26.04 24.96
N GLN A 57 -12.37 25.04 25.05
CA GLN A 57 -12.07 24.35 26.32
C GLN A 57 -11.20 25.20 27.25
N LYS A 58 -10.44 26.17 26.72
CA LYS A 58 -9.59 27.07 27.52
C LYS A 58 -10.37 28.15 28.27
N MET A 59 -11.61 28.44 27.85
CA MET A 59 -12.45 29.49 28.42
C MET A 59 -13.53 28.98 29.39
N GLY A 60 -13.59 27.67 29.65
CA GLY A 60 -14.72 27.03 30.33
C GLY A 60 -14.44 26.22 31.60
N CYS A 61 -13.25 26.26 32.20
CA CYS A 61 -12.94 25.43 33.38
C CYS A 61 -13.31 26.10 34.72
N GLY A 62 -14.61 26.36 34.92
CA GLY A 62 -15.18 26.60 36.25
C GLY A 62 -15.82 25.32 36.79
N ARG A 63 -15.10 24.60 37.66
CA ARG A 63 -15.59 23.59 38.64
C ARG A 63 -16.65 22.58 38.19
N ARG A 64 -16.29 21.29 38.14
CA ARG A 64 -17.08 20.20 38.78
C ARG A 64 -16.27 18.91 38.91
N ARG A 65 -16.00 18.54 40.16
CA ARG A 65 -15.48 17.23 40.57
C ARG A 65 -16.53 16.15 40.26
N LYS A 66 -16.11 15.04 39.64
CA LYS A 66 -16.77 13.74 39.80
C LYS A 66 -15.71 12.63 39.72
N SER A 67 -15.66 11.88 40.81
CA SER A 67 -14.89 10.66 41.06
C SER A 67 -15.24 9.54 40.07
N SER A 68 -14.24 8.86 39.51
CA SER A 68 -13.89 7.47 39.88
C SER A 68 -12.64 6.96 39.15
N ARG A 69 -11.95 6.03 39.82
CA ARG A 69 -11.02 4.99 39.34
C ARG A 69 -9.56 5.13 39.80
N ASP A 70 -9.21 4.18 40.66
CA ASP A 70 -7.93 3.92 41.29
C ASP A 70 -6.80 3.65 40.30
N GLU A 71 -5.65 4.28 40.53
CA GLU A 71 -4.31 3.76 40.20
C GLU A 71 -3.38 4.24 41.33
N HIS A 72 -2.92 3.30 42.17
CA HIS A 72 -1.98 3.53 43.24
C HIS A 72 -0.57 3.74 42.67
N PHE A 73 -0.05 4.97 42.74
CA PHE A 73 1.39 5.21 42.80
C PHE A 73 1.70 5.89 44.13
N ASP A 74 2.11 5.08 45.10
CA ASP A 74 2.74 5.53 46.33
C ASP A 74 4.07 6.20 45.98
N ASN A 75 4.18 7.49 46.28
CA ASN A 75 5.46 8.17 46.36
C ASN A 75 5.41 9.19 47.50
N SER A 76 5.61 8.67 48.72
CA SER A 76 6.07 9.33 49.93
C SER A 76 5.56 10.76 50.17
N SER A 77 4.49 10.86 50.95
CA SER A 77 4.08 12.05 51.67
C SER A 77 5.18 12.45 52.67
N LEU A 78 5.94 13.49 52.35
CA LEU A 78 6.63 14.28 53.38
C LEU A 78 5.63 15.31 53.91
N ASP A 79 5.32 15.17 55.19
CA ASP A 79 4.67 16.14 56.06
C ASP A 79 5.26 17.54 55.90
N GLY A 80 4.42 18.58 55.98
CA GLY A 80 4.90 19.90 56.39
C GLY A 80 4.27 21.09 55.67
N ASP A 81 3.32 21.70 56.37
CA ASP A 81 2.98 23.11 56.40
C ASP A 81 2.19 23.79 55.26
N ASP A 82 1.08 24.36 55.74
CA ASP A 82 0.12 25.28 55.16
C ASP A 82 0.80 26.60 54.76
N ILE A 83 1.39 26.66 53.56
CA ILE A 83 1.92 27.90 52.96
C ILE A 83 1.50 28.02 51.49
N ASP A 84 0.61 28.99 51.24
CA ASP A 84 0.33 29.69 49.99
C ASP A 84 -0.09 28.85 48.74
N ASP A 85 -1.41 28.79 48.52
CA ASP A 85 -2.14 28.20 47.37
C ASP A 85 -1.66 28.74 45.99
N THR A 86 -0.87 29.82 45.96
CA THR A 86 -0.32 30.39 44.73
C THR A 86 0.98 29.70 44.28
N SER A 87 1.79 29.17 45.20
CA SER A 87 3.10 28.56 44.92
C SER A 87 2.99 27.12 44.39
N SER A 88 2.08 26.33 44.98
CA SER A 88 1.87 24.92 44.61
C SER A 88 1.31 24.74 43.20
N THR A 89 0.49 25.68 42.72
CA THR A 89 -0.03 25.68 41.34
C THR A 89 1.03 26.07 40.31
N MET A 90 1.99 26.93 40.68
CA MET A 90 3.17 27.24 39.86
C MET A 90 4.06 26.01 39.69
N SER A 91 4.34 25.26 40.76
CA SER A 91 5.10 24.00 40.70
C SER A 91 4.42 22.96 39.79
N HIS A 92 3.10 22.80 39.88
CA HIS A 92 2.36 21.90 38.98
C HIS A 92 2.38 22.36 37.52
N ALA A 93 2.36 23.67 37.26
CA ALA A 93 2.50 24.22 35.92
C ALA A 93 3.91 23.97 35.35
N GLU A 94 4.94 24.12 36.19
CA GLU A 94 6.33 23.82 35.83
C GLU A 94 6.56 22.32 35.58
N PHE A 95 5.98 21.44 36.39
CA PHE A 95 6.04 19.99 36.18
C PHE A 95 5.42 19.59 34.83
N ARG A 96 4.23 20.12 34.51
CA ARG A 96 3.61 19.91 33.18
C ARG A 96 4.48 20.46 32.06
N ARG A 97 5.08 21.63 32.23
CA ARG A 97 6.02 22.21 31.25
C ARG A 97 7.21 21.28 31.03
N GLN A 98 7.78 20.70 32.08
CA GLN A 98 8.89 19.75 31.97
C GLN A 98 8.49 18.48 31.22
N ILE A 99 7.32 17.91 31.51
CA ILE A 99 6.78 16.75 30.76
C ILE A 99 6.64 17.09 29.28
N HIS A 100 6.07 18.24 28.94
CA HIS A 100 5.93 18.67 27.54
C HIS A 100 7.29 18.82 26.85
N ILE A 101 8.29 19.39 27.52
CA ILE A 101 9.65 19.52 26.98
C ILE A 101 10.27 18.15 26.75
N GLN A 102 10.20 17.23 27.72
CA GLN A 102 10.77 15.88 27.61
C GLN A 102 10.09 15.08 26.49
N SER A 103 8.76 15.13 26.41
CA SER A 103 7.99 14.48 25.35
C SER A 103 8.39 14.98 23.96
N GLU A 104 8.52 16.30 23.77
CA GLU A 104 8.91 16.87 22.48
C GLU A 104 10.39 16.58 22.14
N GLN A 105 11.28 16.52 23.15
CA GLN A 105 12.66 16.09 22.94
C GLN A 105 12.73 14.65 22.45
N LYS A 106 11.98 13.73 23.07
CA LYS A 106 11.87 12.34 22.63
C LYS A 106 11.38 12.25 21.18
N ARG A 107 10.28 12.95 20.85
CA ARG A 107 9.76 13.03 19.48
C ARG A 107 10.81 13.53 18.48
N ARG A 108 11.59 14.55 18.85
CA ARG A 108 12.67 15.09 17.99
C ARG A 108 13.82 14.11 17.79
N ALA A 109 14.17 13.32 18.80
CA ALA A 109 15.17 12.27 18.70
C ALA A 109 14.71 11.17 17.73
N GLU A 110 13.49 10.66 17.89
CA GLU A 110 12.90 9.65 17.00
C GLU A 110 12.86 10.11 15.54
N ILE A 111 12.45 11.37 15.29
CA ILE A 111 12.47 11.95 13.94
C ILE A 111 13.89 12.01 13.38
N LYS A 112 14.87 12.39 14.21
CA LYS A 112 16.28 12.46 13.79
C LYS A 112 16.79 11.08 13.38
N ASP A 113 16.49 10.06 14.17
CA ASP A 113 16.88 8.68 13.90
C ASP A 113 16.21 8.18 12.61
N GLY A 114 14.94 8.49 12.39
CA GLY A 114 14.23 8.21 11.14
C GLY A 114 14.88 8.86 9.90
N PHE A 115 15.45 10.06 10.02
CA PHE A 115 16.23 10.68 8.93
C PHE A 115 17.59 10.00 8.70
N GLU A 116 18.22 9.45 9.74
CA GLU A 116 19.47 8.71 9.62
C GLU A 116 19.25 7.34 8.96
N GLU A 117 18.16 6.66 9.32
CA GLU A 117 17.67 5.45 8.65
C GLU A 117 17.37 5.72 7.18
N LEU A 118 16.56 6.75 6.88
CA LEU A 118 16.23 7.12 5.50
C LEU A 118 17.50 7.35 4.67
N ARG A 119 18.51 8.02 5.24
CA ARG A 119 19.78 8.28 4.54
C ARG A 119 20.49 6.97 4.18
N ARG A 120 20.50 5.97 5.05
CA ARG A 120 21.15 4.66 4.80
C ARG A 120 20.49 3.88 3.67
N GLN A 121 19.18 4.03 3.47
CA GLN A 121 18.45 3.32 2.42
C GLN A 121 18.59 3.95 1.03
N LEU A 122 19.05 5.20 0.95
CA LEU A 122 19.24 5.85 -0.34
C LEU A 122 20.61 5.50 -0.95
N PRO A 123 20.68 5.43 -2.29
CA PRO A 123 21.94 5.27 -3.01
C PRO A 123 22.73 6.58 -2.92
N THR A 124 23.39 6.82 -1.80
CA THR A 124 24.26 7.98 -1.62
C THR A 124 25.71 7.59 -1.85
N THR A 125 26.32 8.19 -2.87
CA THR A 125 27.77 8.25 -3.01
C THR A 125 28.31 9.05 -1.84
N TYR A 126 29.01 8.37 -0.93
CA TYR A 126 29.48 8.91 0.35
C TYR A 126 30.56 9.99 0.12
N THR A 127 30.14 11.22 -0.13
CA THR A 127 31.04 12.38 -0.29
C THR A 127 31.18 13.15 1.02
N GLY A 128 31.32 12.45 2.16
CA GLY A 128 31.70 13.00 3.48
C GLY A 128 30.84 14.13 4.08
N ARG A 129 29.89 14.70 3.32
CA ARG A 129 29.13 15.91 3.64
C ARG A 129 27.69 15.53 3.91
N LYS A 130 27.17 15.97 5.07
CA LYS A 130 25.77 15.75 5.47
C LYS A 130 24.83 16.52 4.52
N MET A 131 23.86 15.83 3.93
CA MET A 131 22.78 16.46 3.16
C MET A 131 21.76 17.12 4.09
N SER A 132 21.18 18.24 3.65
CA SER A 132 20.08 18.90 4.37
C SER A 132 18.82 18.01 4.39
N LYS A 133 17.93 18.23 5.37
CA LYS A 133 16.68 17.46 5.50
C LYS A 133 15.81 17.56 4.23
N ALA A 134 15.67 18.76 3.66
CA ALA A 134 14.90 18.98 2.44
C ALA A 134 15.49 18.21 1.24
N VAL A 135 16.81 18.27 1.06
CA VAL A 135 17.49 17.56 -0.04
C VAL A 135 17.38 16.04 0.14
N LEU A 136 17.49 15.55 1.38
CA LEU A 136 17.34 14.13 1.68
C LEU A 136 15.94 13.62 1.30
N LEU A 137 14.89 14.37 1.64
CA LEU A 137 13.51 14.04 1.25
C LEU A 137 13.32 14.06 -0.27
N GLN A 138 13.85 15.07 -0.96
CA GLN A 138 13.78 15.15 -2.44
C GLN A 138 14.49 13.97 -3.12
N LYS A 139 15.66 13.57 -2.60
CA LYS A 139 16.38 12.39 -3.08
C LYS A 139 15.60 11.10 -2.80
N ALA A 140 14.94 10.98 -1.66
CA ALA A 140 14.08 9.83 -1.37
C ALA A 140 12.92 9.71 -2.37
N VAL A 141 12.21 10.81 -2.63
CA VAL A 141 11.14 10.83 -3.63
C VAL A 141 11.67 10.47 -5.02
N SER A 142 12.83 11.01 -5.39
CA SER A 142 13.46 10.70 -6.68
C SER A 142 13.89 9.23 -6.78
N HIS A 143 14.40 8.66 -5.69
CA HIS A 143 14.78 7.25 -5.63
C HIS A 143 13.57 6.33 -5.81
N LEU A 144 12.47 6.59 -5.08
CA LEU A 144 11.22 5.84 -5.23
C LEU A 144 10.68 5.91 -6.66
N LYS A 145 10.63 7.10 -7.25
CA LYS A 145 10.19 7.27 -8.65
C LYS A 145 11.06 6.47 -9.64
N ASN A 146 12.37 6.48 -9.44
CA ASN A 146 13.28 5.71 -10.26
C ASN A 146 13.09 4.20 -10.07
N GLN A 147 12.83 3.76 -8.83
CA GLN A 147 12.57 2.36 -8.52
C GLN A 147 11.29 1.87 -9.20
N SER A 148 10.19 2.63 -9.11
CA SER A 148 8.93 2.29 -9.80
C SER A 148 9.08 2.25 -11.33
N ARG A 149 9.87 3.16 -11.91
CA ARG A 149 10.17 3.13 -13.36
C ARG A 149 10.96 1.89 -13.76
N LYS A 150 11.94 1.49 -12.96
CA LYS A 150 12.72 0.27 -13.20
C LYS A 150 11.85 -0.98 -13.09
N GLU A 151 10.97 -1.04 -12.09
CA GLU A 151 10.01 -2.13 -11.93
C GLU A 151 9.09 -2.25 -13.16
N SER A 152 8.49 -1.14 -13.59
CA SER A 152 7.67 -1.12 -14.82
C SER A 152 8.45 -1.59 -16.03
N PHE A 153 9.67 -1.09 -16.23
CA PHE A 153 10.52 -1.49 -17.35
C PHE A 153 10.86 -2.98 -17.33
N LEU A 154 11.18 -3.55 -16.16
CA LEU A 154 11.47 -4.97 -16.02
C LEU A 154 10.23 -5.83 -16.29
N LEU A 155 9.06 -5.40 -15.83
CA LEU A 155 7.80 -6.10 -16.11
C LEU A 155 7.47 -6.10 -17.62
N ASP A 156 7.67 -4.97 -18.29
CA ASP A 156 7.48 -4.87 -19.74
C ASP A 156 8.45 -5.79 -20.50
N GLU A 157 9.70 -5.87 -20.05
CA GLU A 157 10.69 -6.74 -20.66
C GLU A 157 10.39 -8.23 -20.41
N ILE A 158 9.93 -8.59 -19.21
CA ILE A 158 9.45 -9.95 -18.91
C ILE A 158 8.28 -10.32 -19.84
N ASN A 159 7.32 -9.41 -20.02
CA ASN A 159 6.18 -9.64 -20.91
C ASN A 159 6.63 -9.83 -22.36
N ARG A 160 7.55 -9.00 -22.84
CA ARG A 160 8.10 -9.09 -24.20
C ARG A 160 8.84 -10.41 -24.42
N LEU A 161 9.68 -10.81 -23.47
CA LEU A 161 10.42 -12.06 -23.53
C LEU A 161 9.48 -13.26 -23.46
N SER A 162 8.47 -13.22 -22.58
CA SER A 162 7.43 -14.24 -22.50
C SER A 162 6.70 -14.44 -23.83
N GLN A 163 6.26 -13.36 -24.47
CA GLN A 163 5.63 -13.41 -25.79
C GLN A 163 6.57 -14.02 -26.86
N THR A 164 7.86 -13.64 -26.81
CA THR A 164 8.88 -14.18 -27.73
C THR A 164 9.05 -15.68 -27.53
N CYS A 165 9.12 -16.16 -26.29
CA CYS A 165 9.20 -17.58 -25.98
C CYS A 165 7.96 -18.34 -26.47
N VAL A 166 6.77 -17.80 -26.26
CA VAL A 166 5.52 -18.41 -26.75
C VAL A 166 5.53 -18.53 -28.28
N TYR A 167 5.92 -17.46 -28.98
CA TYR A 167 6.02 -17.45 -30.44
C TYR A 167 7.03 -18.49 -30.95
N LEU A 168 8.25 -18.50 -30.40
CA LEU A 168 9.29 -19.44 -30.82
C LEU A 168 8.91 -20.89 -30.54
N ASN A 169 8.25 -21.16 -29.41
CA ASN A 169 7.72 -22.50 -29.12
C ASN A 169 6.65 -22.91 -30.13
N ALA A 170 5.73 -22.02 -30.50
CA ALA A 170 4.72 -22.32 -31.51
C ALA A 170 5.33 -22.62 -32.89
N GLU A 171 6.33 -21.86 -33.30
CA GLU A 171 7.03 -22.08 -34.56
C GLU A 171 7.84 -23.39 -34.53
N LEU A 172 8.48 -23.71 -33.42
CA LEU A 172 9.18 -24.98 -33.22
C LEU A 172 8.23 -26.18 -33.35
N GLU A 173 7.04 -26.11 -32.73
CA GLU A 173 6.04 -27.17 -32.81
C GLU A 173 5.46 -27.33 -34.22
N LYS A 174 5.30 -26.23 -34.95
CA LYS A 174 4.91 -26.25 -36.36
C LYS A 174 5.98 -26.94 -37.22
N GLU A 175 7.26 -26.62 -37.02
CA GLU A 175 8.35 -27.22 -37.77
C GLU A 175 8.48 -28.72 -37.48
N LYS A 176 8.32 -29.13 -36.21
CA LYS A 176 8.27 -30.56 -35.82
C LYS A 176 7.13 -31.29 -36.52
N ARG A 177 5.93 -30.70 -36.57
CA ARG A 177 4.77 -31.26 -37.28
C ARG A 177 5.05 -31.40 -38.78
N MET A 178 5.58 -30.37 -39.42
CA MET A 178 5.95 -30.41 -40.84
C MET A 178 7.00 -31.48 -41.13
N SER A 179 8.06 -31.55 -40.33
CA SER A 179 9.10 -32.56 -40.43
C SER A 179 8.55 -33.99 -40.29
N ALA A 180 7.58 -34.21 -39.38
CA ALA A 180 6.92 -35.50 -39.23
C ALA A 180 6.12 -35.88 -40.49
N LEU A 181 5.36 -34.94 -41.06
CA LEU A 181 4.62 -35.15 -42.30
C LEU A 181 5.54 -35.46 -43.49
N TYR A 182 6.67 -34.74 -43.62
CA TYR A 182 7.65 -35.00 -44.68
C TYR A 182 8.25 -36.41 -44.56
N ARG A 183 8.59 -36.85 -43.34
CA ARG A 183 9.08 -38.23 -43.12
C ARG A 183 8.03 -39.26 -43.50
N GLN A 184 6.78 -39.06 -43.08
CA GLN A 184 5.68 -39.97 -43.43
C GLN A 184 5.50 -40.06 -44.95
N LYS A 185 5.49 -38.92 -45.65
CA LYS A 185 5.39 -38.85 -47.11
C LYS A 185 6.53 -39.60 -47.80
N GLN A 186 7.77 -39.41 -47.36
CA GLN A 186 8.91 -40.15 -47.89
C GLN A 186 8.80 -41.66 -47.65
N THR A 187 8.31 -42.09 -46.49
CA THR A 187 8.07 -43.51 -46.20
C THR A 187 7.02 -44.09 -47.15
N LEU A 188 5.90 -43.38 -47.36
CA LEU A 188 4.87 -43.80 -48.31
C LEU A 188 5.42 -43.89 -49.73
N ASP A 189 6.13 -42.87 -50.21
CA ASP A 189 6.74 -42.87 -51.54
C ASP A 189 7.66 -44.10 -51.75
N LYS A 190 8.47 -44.44 -50.72
CA LYS A 190 9.34 -45.62 -50.77
C LYS A 190 8.53 -46.92 -50.85
N ILE A 191 7.44 -47.05 -50.09
CA ILE A 191 6.56 -48.23 -50.13
C ILE A 191 5.93 -48.36 -51.53
N TYR A 192 5.42 -47.28 -52.10
CA TYR A 192 4.83 -47.29 -53.45
C TYR A 192 5.87 -47.60 -54.54
N ALA A 193 7.12 -47.15 -54.39
CA ALA A 193 8.19 -47.44 -55.34
C ALA A 193 8.65 -48.91 -55.34
N ILE A 194 8.44 -49.65 -54.23
CA ILE A 194 8.85 -51.06 -54.11
C ILE A 194 7.83 -52.01 -54.78
N GLY A 195 6.66 -51.51 -55.18
CA GLY A 195 5.64 -52.30 -55.88
C GLY A 195 4.77 -53.09 -54.91
N LEU A 196 3.70 -52.44 -54.46
CA LEU A 196 2.39 -53.08 -54.35
C LEU A 196 1.68 -52.95 -55.71
#